data_AF-A0A0D6LPN1-F1
#
_entry.id   AF-A0A0D6LPN1-F1
#
_cell.length_a   1.000
_cell.length_b   1.000
_cell.length_c   1.000
_cell.angle_alpha   90.00
_cell.angle_beta   90.00
_cell.angle_gamma   90.00
#
_symmetry.space_group_name_H-M   'P 1'
#
loop_
_entity.id
_entity.type
_entity.pdbx_description
1 polymer ?
#
loop_
_entity_poly.entity_id
_entity_poly.type
_entity_poly.pdbx_seq_one_letter_code
_entity_poly.pdbx_strand_id
1 'polypeptide(L)'
;MEFEKAQIECWRLQGTLFLAETIEEYEKVTEQSKSNTWSWIGITQDESFHDPKWVNSGGVAINTINWLVKPFAAIPNGWSAKAKCVAHLNSPIKSASYAFFFPCGAKLYSICEKNTTLLGLIQL
;
A
#
# COMPACT_ATOMS: atom_id res chain seq x y z
N MET A 1 -2.20 1.35 13.21
CA MET A 1 -1.85 -0.07 13.33
C MET A 1 -0.50 -0.29 12.70
N GLU A 2 0.24 -1.27 13.21
CA GLU A 2 1.47 -1.76 12.56
C GLU A 2 1.10 -2.53 11.29
N PHE A 3 2.03 -2.66 10.35
CA PHE A 3 1.74 -3.20 9.02
C PHE A 3 1.15 -4.62 9.08
N GLU A 4 1.80 -5.54 9.79
CA GLU A 4 1.34 -6.92 9.93
C GLU A 4 -0.03 -6.99 10.62
N LYS A 5 -0.22 -6.19 11.68
CA LYS A 5 -1.52 -6.11 12.38
C LYS A 5 -2.61 -5.56 11.46
N ALA A 6 -2.30 -4.61 10.58
CA ALA A 6 -3.24 -4.08 9.61
C ALA A 6 -3.67 -5.16 8.60
N GLN A 7 -2.72 -5.96 8.11
CA GLN A 7 -3.01 -7.10 7.23
C GLN A 7 -3.91 -8.14 7.91
N ILE A 8 -3.62 -8.48 9.18
CA ILE A 8 -4.45 -9.40 9.98
C ILE A 8 -5.88 -8.86 10.12
N GLU A 9 -6.05 -7.57 10.40
CA GLU A 9 -7.38 -6.98 10.54
C GLU A 9 -8.14 -6.98 9.21
N CYS A 10 -7.48 -6.71 8.08
CA CYS A 10 -8.12 -6.85 6.78
C CYS A 10 -8.56 -8.30 6.50
N TRP A 11 -7.74 -9.31 6.86
CA TRP A 11 -8.13 -10.72 6.73
C TRP A 11 -9.34 -11.08 7.60
N ARG A 12 -9.44 -10.53 8.81
CA ARG A 12 -10.61 -10.71 9.69
C ARG A 12 -11.91 -10.21 9.04
N LEU A 13 -11.81 -9.25 8.12
CA LEU A 13 -12.90 -8.71 7.32
C LEU A 13 -13.05 -9.40 5.96
N GLN A 14 -12.41 -10.56 5.76
CA GLN A 14 -12.36 -11.31 4.50
C GLN A 14 -11.79 -10.49 3.33
N GLY A 15 -10.83 -9.61 3.62
CA GLY A 15 -10.12 -8.80 2.63
C GLY A 15 -8.61 -8.86 2.84
N THR A 16 -7.87 -8.01 2.14
CA THR A 16 -6.42 -7.86 2.31
C THR A 16 -6.06 -6.39 2.52
N LEU A 17 -4.81 -6.09 2.87
CA LEU A 17 -4.31 -4.74 2.59
C LEU A 17 -4.50 -4.43 1.11
N PHE A 18 -4.76 -3.16 0.83
CA PHE A 18 -5.03 -2.66 -0.50
C PHE A 18 -3.98 -3.11 -1.53
N LEU A 19 -4.45 -3.71 -2.63
CA LEU A 19 -3.71 -4.18 -3.78
C LEU A 19 -4.33 -3.53 -5.02
N ALA A 20 -3.78 -2.42 -5.48
CA ALA A 20 -4.33 -1.76 -6.65
C ALA A 20 -4.05 -2.60 -7.92
N GLU A 21 -5.08 -3.05 -8.62
CA GLU A 21 -4.97 -3.78 -9.89
C GLU A 21 -4.67 -2.82 -11.06
N THR A 22 -5.10 -1.56 -10.93
CA THR A 22 -4.90 -0.50 -11.92
C THR A 22 -4.39 0.78 -11.27
N ILE A 23 -3.80 1.69 -12.06
CA ILE A 23 -3.37 2.99 -11.54
C ILE A 23 -4.58 3.87 -11.19
N GLU A 24 -5.67 3.76 -11.95
CA GLU A 24 -6.92 4.48 -11.71
C GLU A 24 -7.56 4.06 -10.37
N GLU A 25 -7.52 2.77 -10.05
CA GLU A 25 -7.94 2.27 -8.75
C GLU A 25 -7.06 2.82 -7.62
N TYR A 26 -5.73 2.75 -7.80
CA TYR A 26 -4.78 3.30 -6.83
C TYR A 26 -5.12 4.76 -6.51
N GLU A 27 -5.25 5.61 -7.52
CA GLU A 27 -5.55 7.03 -7.37
C GLU A 27 -6.91 7.26 -6.68
N LYS A 28 -7.95 6.56 -7.12
CA LYS A 28 -9.30 6.73 -6.58
C LYS A 28 -9.40 6.30 -5.12
N VAL A 29 -8.86 5.13 -4.78
CA VAL A 29 -8.94 4.57 -3.42
C VAL A 29 -8.08 5.39 -2.45
N THR A 30 -6.88 5.78 -2.87
CA THR A 30 -6.00 6.58 -2.00
C THR A 30 -6.55 7.99 -1.77
N GLU A 31 -7.17 8.61 -2.77
CA GLU A 31 -7.85 9.92 -2.63
C GLU A 31 -9.04 9.87 -1.66
N GLN A 32 -9.76 8.75 -1.61
CA GLN A 32 -10.90 8.55 -0.69
C GLN A 32 -10.49 8.08 0.71
N SER A 33 -9.22 7.75 0.92
CA SER A 33 -8.72 7.34 2.23
C SER A 33 -8.74 8.51 3.24
N LYS A 34 -8.40 8.26 4.51
CA LYS A 34 -8.42 9.28 5.56
C LYS A 34 -7.48 10.47 5.21
N SER A 35 -8.06 11.65 4.94
CA SER A 35 -7.31 12.85 4.58
C SER A 35 -6.34 13.32 5.69
N ASN A 36 -5.21 13.89 5.26
CA ASN A 36 -4.07 14.33 6.06
C ASN A 36 -3.46 13.22 6.93
N THR A 37 -3.50 11.98 6.46
CA THR A 37 -2.92 10.83 7.17
C THR A 37 -2.21 9.88 6.24
N TRP A 38 -1.33 9.08 6.84
CA TRP A 38 -0.67 7.95 6.18
C TRP A 38 -1.50 6.69 6.37
N SER A 39 -1.70 5.96 5.28
CA SER A 39 -2.32 4.64 5.31
C SER A 39 -1.41 3.60 4.69
N TRP A 40 -1.27 2.45 5.34
CA TRP A 40 -0.60 1.29 4.76
C TRP A 40 -1.29 0.87 3.45
N ILE A 41 -0.47 0.66 2.43
CA ILE A 41 -0.84 -0.01 1.19
C ILE A 41 -0.05 -1.33 1.13
N GLY A 42 -0.54 -2.33 0.41
CA GLY A 42 0.01 -3.67 0.42
C GLY A 42 1.35 -3.81 -0.33
N ILE A 43 2.30 -2.89 -0.20
CA ILE A 43 3.63 -2.95 -0.83
C ILE A 43 4.71 -3.09 0.24
N THR A 44 5.64 -4.02 0.03
CA THR A 44 6.85 -4.19 0.85
C THR A 44 8.09 -4.40 -0.01
N GLN A 45 9.25 -4.17 0.58
CA GLN A 45 10.55 -4.57 0.03
C GLN A 45 11.43 -5.11 1.16
N ASP A 46 11.61 -6.42 1.18
CA ASP A 46 12.60 -7.08 2.02
C ASP A 46 14.02 -6.88 1.44
N GLU A 47 15.05 -7.09 2.27
CA GLU A 47 16.46 -7.09 1.84
C GLU A 47 16.76 -8.17 0.79
N SER A 48 16.01 -9.27 0.82
CA SER A 48 16.12 -10.35 -0.16
C SER A 48 15.57 -9.96 -1.54
N PHE A 49 14.79 -8.88 -1.63
CA PHE A 49 14.21 -8.42 -2.88
C PHE A 49 14.97 -7.21 -3.43
N HIS A 50 15.31 -7.28 -4.70
CA HIS A 50 15.94 -6.17 -5.41
C HIS A 50 14.96 -5.00 -5.57
N ASP A 51 13.68 -5.30 -5.77
CA ASP A 51 12.61 -4.32 -5.99
C ASP A 51 11.44 -4.53 -5.01
N PRO A 52 10.71 -3.44 -4.67
CA PRO A 52 9.44 -3.58 -3.97
C PRO A 52 8.43 -4.39 -4.76
N LYS A 53 7.49 -4.98 -4.04
CA LYS A 53 6.38 -5.73 -4.63
C LYS A 53 5.13 -5.60 -3.79
N TRP A 54 3.99 -5.86 -4.41
CA TRP A 54 2.77 -6.10 -3.68
C TRP A 54 2.88 -7.38 -2.84
N VAL A 55 2.34 -7.35 -1.62
CA VAL A 55 2.32 -8.47 -0.67
C VAL A 55 1.46 -9.60 -1.23
N ASN A 56 0.33 -9.25 -1.84
CA ASN A 56 -0.53 -10.18 -2.56
C ASN A 56 -0.12 -10.20 -4.04
N SER A 57 -0.27 -11.35 -4.71
CA SER A 57 0.14 -11.52 -6.09
C SER A 57 -0.62 -10.61 -7.05
N GLY A 58 0.09 -9.98 -7.99
CA GLY A 58 -0.48 -9.09 -9.00
C GLY A 58 -0.21 -7.63 -8.69
N GLY A 59 -1.21 -6.80 -8.95
CA GLY A 59 -1.16 -5.35 -8.77
C GLY A 59 -0.48 -4.60 -9.92
N VAL A 60 -0.73 -3.30 -9.97
CA VAL A 60 -0.15 -2.39 -10.96
C VAL A 60 1.38 -2.28 -10.77
N ALA A 61 2.11 -1.99 -11.86
CA ALA A 61 3.56 -1.89 -11.82
C ALA A 61 4.04 -0.86 -10.80
N ILE A 62 5.03 -1.23 -9.98
CA ILE A 62 5.44 -0.38 -8.85
C ILE A 62 5.93 1.01 -9.28
N ASN A 63 6.57 1.12 -10.44
CA ASN A 63 7.07 2.39 -10.96
C ASN A 63 5.95 3.38 -11.37
N THR A 64 4.69 2.94 -11.50
CA THR A 64 3.55 3.82 -11.80
C THR A 64 2.92 4.42 -10.55
N ILE A 65 3.26 3.89 -9.37
CA ILE A 65 2.79 4.43 -8.10
C ILE A 65 3.30 5.86 -7.91
N ASN A 66 2.48 6.71 -7.28
CA ASN A 66 2.81 8.10 -7.03
C ASN A 66 3.85 8.22 -5.89
N TRP A 67 5.11 7.94 -6.16
CA TRP A 67 6.23 8.08 -5.23
C TRP A 67 6.61 9.55 -4.96
N LEU A 68 7.24 9.82 -3.81
CA LEU A 68 7.75 11.16 -3.49
C LEU A 68 8.83 11.60 -4.49
N VAL A 69 9.82 10.74 -4.69
CA VAL A 69 10.94 10.98 -5.60
C VAL A 69 10.71 10.21 -6.90
N LYS A 70 10.79 10.92 -8.02
CA LYS A 70 10.57 10.42 -9.38
C LYS A 70 11.81 10.70 -10.26
N PRO A 71 12.22 9.79 -11.16
CA PRO A 71 11.68 8.44 -11.37
C PRO A 71 11.88 7.56 -10.12
N PHE A 72 11.09 6.48 -10.01
CA PHE A 72 11.11 5.63 -8.83
C PHE A 72 12.51 5.08 -8.55
N ALA A 73 12.95 5.25 -7.30
CA ALA A 73 14.05 4.52 -6.70
C ALA A 73 13.73 4.29 -5.21
N ALA A 74 14.05 3.11 -4.68
CA ALA A 74 13.64 2.71 -3.33
C ALA A 74 14.29 3.58 -2.24
N ILE A 75 15.62 3.73 -2.27
CA ILE A 75 16.39 4.43 -1.21
C ILE A 75 15.94 5.91 -1.05
N PRO A 76 15.81 6.73 -2.11
CA PRO A 76 15.30 8.10 -1.99
C PRO A 76 13.85 8.18 -1.52
N ASN A 77 13.07 7.11 -1.71
CA ASN A 77 11.70 6.99 -1.21
C ASN A 77 11.62 6.35 0.18
N GLY A 78 12.74 6.33 0.91
CA GLY A 78 12.80 5.97 2.33
C GLY A 78 13.16 4.52 2.62
N TRP A 79 13.40 3.69 1.59
CA TRP A 79 13.73 2.29 1.82
C TRP A 79 15.04 2.15 2.60
N SER A 80 15.04 1.26 3.59
CA SER A 80 16.23 0.84 4.32
C SER A 80 15.97 -0.50 5.02
N ALA A 81 17.02 -1.09 5.62
CA ALA A 81 16.88 -2.27 6.48
C ALA A 81 15.87 -2.10 7.65
N LYS A 82 15.55 -0.86 8.03
CA LYS A 82 14.56 -0.55 9.08
C LYS A 82 13.21 -0.10 8.53
N ALA A 83 13.11 0.23 7.24
CA ALA A 83 11.91 0.78 6.60
C ALA A 83 11.60 0.01 5.33
N LYS A 84 10.77 -1.03 5.48
CA LYS A 84 10.49 -2.05 4.45
C LYS A 84 9.04 -2.05 3.97
N CYS A 85 8.15 -1.29 4.62
CA CYS A 85 6.72 -1.26 4.33
C CYS A 85 6.30 0.10 3.77
N VAL A 86 5.39 0.13 2.81
CA VAL A 86 5.01 1.38 2.13
C VAL A 86 3.66 1.88 2.62
N ALA A 87 3.58 3.18 2.88
CA ALA A 87 2.34 3.88 3.14
C ALA A 87 2.11 4.97 2.10
N HIS A 88 0.84 5.30 1.85
CA HIS A 88 0.43 6.46 1.05
C HIS A 88 -0.06 7.58 1.97
N LEU A 89 0.41 8.80 1.74
CA LEU A 89 -0.11 10.02 2.33
C LEU A 89 -1.24 10.57 1.48
N ASN A 90 -2.46 10.59 2.01
CA ASN A 90 -3.54 11.36 1.40
C ASN A 90 -3.47 12.81 1.89
N SER A 91 -2.87 13.68 1.10
CA SER A 91 -2.80 15.11 1.40
C SER A 91 -4.06 15.83 0.92
N PRO A 92 -4.57 16.84 1.67
CA PRO A 92 -5.65 17.72 1.17
C PRO A 92 -5.31 18.39 -0.17
N ILE A 93 -4.02 18.52 -0.49
CA ILE A 93 -3.52 18.96 -1.78
C ILE A 93 -3.09 17.71 -2.55
N LYS A 94 -3.87 17.31 -3.57
CA LYS A 94 -3.63 16.06 -4.34
C LYS A 94 -2.19 15.92 -4.85
N SER A 95 -1.59 17.01 -5.34
CA SER A 95 -0.20 17.02 -5.83
C SER A 95 0.87 16.81 -4.74
N ALA A 96 0.50 16.91 -3.47
CA ALA A 96 1.36 16.63 -2.32
C ALA A 96 1.09 15.26 -1.67
N SER A 97 0.22 14.45 -2.25
CA SER A 97 0.04 13.04 -1.87
C SER A 97 1.13 12.19 -2.49
N TYR A 98 1.62 11.18 -1.77
CA TYR A 98 2.67 10.28 -2.28
C TYR A 98 2.81 9.00 -1.45
N ALA A 99 3.43 7.98 -2.04
CA ALA A 99 3.89 6.77 -1.38
C ALA A 99 5.33 6.93 -0.86
N PHE A 100 5.60 6.33 0.30
CA PHE A 100 6.93 6.35 0.92
C PHE A 100 7.13 5.12 1.84
N PHE A 101 8.38 4.71 2.02
CA PHE A 101 8.74 3.61 2.91
C PHE A 101 8.79 4.06 4.38
N PHE A 102 8.31 3.19 5.26
CA PHE A 102 8.29 3.36 6.70
C PHE A 102 8.74 2.07 7.41
N PRO A 103 9.20 2.17 8.67
CA PRO A 103 9.29 1.03 9.56
C PRO A 103 7.94 0.34 9.68
N CYS A 104 7.91 -0.98 9.45
CA CYS A 104 6.66 -1.75 9.47
C CYS A 104 5.95 -1.70 10.83
N GLY A 105 6.68 -1.44 11.92
CA GLY A 105 6.15 -1.21 13.27
C GLY A 105 5.60 0.21 13.52
N ALA A 106 5.58 1.10 12.52
CA ALA A 106 4.95 2.40 12.66
C ALA A 106 3.41 2.25 12.79
N LYS A 107 2.78 3.12 13.60
CA LYS A 107 1.33 3.06 13.82
C LYS A 107 0.61 4.02 12.87
N LEU A 108 0.16 3.51 11.73
CA LEU A 108 -0.51 4.28 10.68
C LEU A 108 -1.97 3.83 10.45
N TYR A 109 -2.75 4.52 9.63
CA TYR A 109 -4.04 3.99 9.16
C TYR A 109 -3.79 2.83 8.17
N SER A 110 -4.85 2.19 7.70
CA SER A 110 -4.76 1.13 6.70
C SER A 110 -5.96 1.17 5.79
N ILE A 111 -5.75 0.83 4.52
CA ILE A 111 -6.82 0.61 3.55
C ILE A 111 -6.96 -0.89 3.38
N CYS A 112 -8.15 -1.42 3.67
CA CYS A 112 -8.49 -2.81 3.40
C CYS A 112 -9.31 -2.89 2.11
N GLU A 113 -9.03 -3.88 1.31
CA GLU A 113 -9.74 -4.17 0.08
C GLU A 113 -10.40 -5.54 0.19
N LYS A 114 -11.67 -5.62 -0.22
CA LYS A 114 -12.41 -6.86 -0.27
C LYS A 114 -12.62 -7.23 -1.73
N ASN A 115 -11.96 -8.29 -2.19
CA ASN A 115 -12.21 -8.80 -3.53
C ASN A 115 -13.59 -9.47 -3.58
N THR A 116 -14.56 -8.84 -4.24
CA THR A 116 -15.94 -9.35 -4.35
C THR A 116 -16.06 -10.55 -5.29
N THR A 117 -15.08 -10.77 -6.18
CA THR A 117 -15.02 -11.93 -7.06
C THR A 117 -14.65 -13.20 -6.30
N LEU A 118 -13.81 -13.11 -5.26
CA LEU A 118 -13.47 -14.24 -4.38
C LEU A 118 -14.67 -14.73 -3.55
N LEU A 119 -15.60 -13.82 -3.19
CA LEU A 119 -16.83 -14.17 -2.47
C LEU A 119 -17.83 -14.95 -3.34
N GLY A 120 -17.81 -14.75 -4.66
CA GLY A 120 -18.65 -15.49 -5.61
C GLY A 120 -18.20 -16.94 -5.82
N LEU A 121 -16.92 -17.24 -5.59
CA LEU A 121 -16.35 -18.59 -5.73
C LEU A 121 -16.58 -19.49 -4.51
N ILE A 122 -16.89 -18.93 -3.34
CA ILE A 122 -17.14 -19.68 -2.10
C ILE A 122 -18.64 -20.01 -1.93
N GLN A 123 -19.50 -19.55 -2.84
CA GLN A 123 -20.94 -19.82 -2.85
C GLN A 123 -21.36 -20.90 -3.87
N LEU A 124 -20.42 -21.67 -4.43
CA LEU A 124 -20.69 -22.81 -5.32
C LEU A 124 -20.22 -24.14 -4.69
#